data_AF-A0A6B2LMZ5-F1
#
_entry.id   AF-A0A6B2LMZ5-F1
#
_cell.length_a   1.000
_cell.length_b   1.000
_cell.length_c   1.000
_cell.angle_alpha   90.00
_cell.angle_beta   90.00
_cell.angle_gamma   90.00
#
_symmetry.space_group_name_H-M   'P 1'
#
loop_
_entity.id
_entity.type
_entity.pdbx_description
1 polymer ?
#
loop_
_entity_poly.entity_id
_entity_poly.type
_entity_poly.pdbx_seq_one_letter_code
_entity_poly.pdbx_strand_id
1 'polypeptide(L)'
;MAGRGEPIRLAFRIGGIQFEDARISFADWGQKKGTFPFGTVPVLEVDGKKLCNSNTILQYVGKVAGLVPGDLFTFAKVDEYLSVIEDYMGALFGLLKKTAPEDKEKVIAEFVKTTSPHYLGMLEKTAVANGGPYAVGNSLTVADLKLYVLINA
;
A
#
# COMPACT_ATOMS: atom_id res chain seq x y z
N MET A 1 2.91 6.03 -12.30
CA MET A 1 2.58 5.78 -10.88
C MET A 1 2.29 4.30 -10.68
N ALA A 2 2.97 3.65 -9.74
CA ALA A 2 2.92 2.18 -9.56
C ALA A 2 1.62 1.68 -8.90
N GLY A 3 0.89 2.58 -8.21
CA GLY A 3 -0.45 2.35 -7.68
C GLY A 3 -0.48 1.38 -6.49
N ARG A 4 -1.70 1.04 -6.04
CA ARG A 4 -1.93 0.20 -4.85
C ARG A 4 -1.45 -1.25 -4.98
N GLY A 5 -1.16 -1.71 -6.19
CA GLY A 5 -0.62 -3.04 -6.47
C GLY A 5 0.88 -3.17 -6.25
N GLU A 6 1.63 -2.07 -6.21
CA GLU A 6 3.09 -2.14 -6.23
C GLU A 6 3.72 -2.77 -4.98
N PRO A 7 3.28 -2.44 -3.74
CA PRO A 7 3.85 -3.09 -2.56
C PRO A 7 3.69 -4.62 -2.60
N ILE A 8 2.60 -5.12 -3.20
CA ILE A 8 2.33 -6.55 -3.35
C ILE A 8 3.33 -7.18 -4.34
N ARG A 9 3.60 -6.51 -5.47
CA ARG A 9 4.61 -6.97 -6.43
C ARG A 9 6.00 -7.02 -5.79
N LEU A 10 6.37 -6.01 -5.01
CA LEU A 10 7.63 -6.00 -4.26
C LEU A 10 7.70 -7.19 -3.30
N ALA A 11 6.63 -7.48 -2.55
CA ALA A 11 6.59 -8.63 -1.64
C ALA A 11 6.80 -9.96 -2.38
N PHE A 12 6.13 -10.17 -3.53
CA PHE A 12 6.35 -11.36 -4.35
C PHE A 12 7.82 -11.47 -4.81
N ARG A 13 8.38 -10.37 -5.33
CA ARG A 13 9.76 -10.35 -5.84
C ARG A 13 10.80 -10.62 -4.75
N ILE A 14 10.65 -9.99 -3.58
CA ILE A 14 11.54 -10.19 -2.43
C ILE A 14 11.44 -11.62 -1.91
N GLY A 15 10.24 -12.19 -1.86
CA GLY A 15 10.02 -13.58 -1.46
C GLY A 15 10.47 -14.62 -2.50
N GLY A 16 10.92 -14.20 -3.70
CA GLY A 16 11.24 -15.12 -4.79
C GLY A 16 10.04 -15.91 -5.32
N ILE A 17 8.81 -15.40 -5.10
CA ILE A 17 7.56 -16.07 -5.44
C ILE A 17 7.15 -15.68 -6.86
N GLN A 18 6.92 -16.68 -7.71
CA GLN A 18 6.41 -16.47 -9.06
C GLN A 18 4.95 -16.04 -9.04
N PHE A 19 4.60 -15.07 -9.88
CA PHE A 19 3.23 -14.58 -10.02
C PHE A 19 3.00 -13.99 -11.43
N GLU A 20 1.75 -13.96 -11.86
CA GLU A 20 1.32 -13.25 -13.07
C GLU A 20 0.90 -11.81 -12.72
N ASP A 21 1.50 -10.81 -13.39
CA ASP A 21 1.09 -9.39 -13.26
C ASP A 21 0.04 -9.03 -14.33
N ALA A 22 -1.20 -9.45 -14.11
CA ALA A 22 -2.31 -9.15 -15.00
C ALA A 22 -2.74 -7.68 -14.89
N ARG A 23 -2.24 -6.83 -15.80
CA ARG A 23 -2.59 -5.39 -15.86
C ARG A 23 -3.85 -5.16 -16.69
N ILE A 24 -4.75 -4.32 -16.19
CA ILE A 24 -6.02 -3.97 -16.84
C ILE A 24 -5.89 -2.57 -17.43
N SER A 25 -6.16 -2.43 -18.73
CA SER A 25 -6.21 -1.13 -19.38
C SER A 25 -7.45 -0.34 -18.92
N PHE A 26 -7.40 0.99 -19.02
CA PHE A 26 -8.58 1.82 -18.73
C PHE A 26 -9.77 1.51 -19.65
N ALA A 27 -9.50 1.13 -20.91
CA ALA A 27 -10.54 0.75 -21.87
C ALA A 27 -11.27 -0.55 -21.45
N ASP A 28 -10.54 -1.50 -20.87
CA ASP A 28 -11.10 -2.80 -20.45
C ASP A 28 -11.73 -2.75 -19.05
N TRP A 29 -11.40 -1.73 -18.25
CA TRP A 29 -11.81 -1.66 -16.84
C TRP A 29 -13.33 -1.71 -16.66
N GLY A 30 -14.08 -0.99 -17.49
CA GLY A 30 -15.54 -0.95 -17.40
C GLY A 30 -16.19 -2.33 -17.53
N GLN A 31 -15.65 -3.17 -18.43
CA GLN A 31 -16.14 -4.53 -18.67
C GLN A 31 -15.71 -5.51 -17.56
N LYS A 32 -14.47 -5.38 -17.06
CA LYS A 32 -13.93 -6.27 -16.03
C LYS A 32 -14.41 -5.96 -14.62
N LYS A 33 -14.80 -4.72 -14.31
CA LYS A 33 -15.16 -4.27 -12.96
C LYS A 33 -16.15 -5.20 -12.26
N GLY A 34 -17.22 -5.62 -12.94
CA GLY A 34 -18.25 -6.49 -12.37
C GLY A 34 -17.79 -7.92 -12.03
N THR A 35 -16.62 -8.34 -12.53
CA THR A 35 -16.06 -9.69 -12.30
C THR A 35 -15.22 -9.78 -11.01
N PHE A 36 -14.93 -8.64 -10.38
CA PHE A 36 -14.17 -8.57 -9.13
C PHE A 36 -15.12 -8.47 -7.94
N PRO A 37 -14.85 -9.21 -6.83
CA PRO A 37 -15.79 -9.32 -5.69
C PRO A 37 -16.33 -8.01 -5.13
N PHE A 38 -15.50 -6.96 -5.09
CA PHE A 38 -15.89 -5.63 -4.61
C PHE A 38 -15.90 -4.55 -5.70
N GLY A 39 -15.82 -4.94 -6.97
CA GLY A 39 -15.75 -3.99 -8.08
C GLY A 39 -14.52 -3.07 -8.03
N THR A 40 -13.44 -3.50 -7.38
CA THR A 40 -12.20 -2.76 -7.19
C THR A 40 -10.99 -3.65 -7.44
N VAL A 41 -9.85 -3.02 -7.68
CA VAL A 41 -8.53 -3.65 -7.81
C VAL A 41 -7.56 -2.98 -6.83
N PRO A 42 -6.49 -3.66 -6.36
CA PRO A 42 -6.02 -4.99 -6.79
C PRO A 42 -6.86 -6.16 -6.26
N VAL A 43 -6.77 -7.28 -6.98
CA VAL A 43 -7.30 -8.61 -6.62
C VAL A 43 -6.17 -9.62 -6.82
N LEU A 44 -5.97 -10.50 -5.85
CA LEU A 44 -5.10 -11.66 -5.95
C LEU A 44 -5.96 -12.90 -6.17
N GLU A 45 -5.54 -13.78 -7.07
CA GLU A 45 -6.15 -15.10 -7.26
C GLU A 45 -5.13 -16.19 -6.92
N VAL A 46 -5.51 -17.13 -6.05
CA VAL A 46 -4.70 -18.29 -5.65
C VAL A 46 -5.58 -19.52 -5.70
N ASP A 47 -5.23 -20.51 -6.54
CA ASP A 47 -6.00 -21.75 -6.72
C ASP A 47 -7.50 -21.49 -6.99
N GLY A 48 -7.79 -20.50 -7.84
CA GLY A 48 -9.16 -20.07 -8.18
C GLY A 48 -9.89 -19.28 -7.09
N LYS A 49 -9.27 -19.04 -5.92
CA LYS A 49 -9.83 -18.23 -4.83
C LYS A 49 -9.36 -16.79 -4.95
N LYS A 50 -10.29 -15.85 -4.86
CA LYS A 50 -10.00 -14.41 -4.96
C LYS A 50 -9.87 -13.75 -3.58
N LEU A 51 -8.82 -12.95 -3.41
CA LEU A 51 -8.59 -12.08 -2.27
C LEU A 51 -8.51 -10.63 -2.77
N CYS A 52 -9.22 -9.72 -2.09
CA CYS A 52 -9.29 -8.30 -2.48
C CYS A 52 -8.73 -7.41 -1.36
N ASN A 53 -8.61 -6.10 -1.64
CA ASN A 53 -8.00 -5.07 -0.79
C ASN A 53 -6.47 -5.14 -0.76
N SER A 54 -5.81 -4.03 -1.09
CA SER A 54 -4.35 -4.00 -1.26
C SER A 54 -3.58 -4.36 0.00
N ASN A 55 -4.01 -3.91 1.18
CA ASN A 55 -3.27 -4.20 2.42
C ASN A 55 -3.51 -5.63 2.89
N THR A 56 -4.73 -6.16 2.72
CA THR A 56 -5.04 -7.56 3.00
C THR A 56 -4.21 -8.49 2.11
N ILE A 57 -4.15 -8.23 0.81
CA ILE A 57 -3.33 -8.98 -0.13
C ILE A 57 -1.83 -8.84 0.24
N LEU A 58 -1.38 -7.62 0.54
CA LEU A 58 0.02 -7.37 0.91
C LEU A 58 0.42 -8.16 2.16
N GLN A 59 -0.43 -8.23 3.19
CA GLN A 59 -0.15 -9.04 4.38
C GLN A 59 -0.16 -10.53 4.07
N TYR A 60 -1.11 -11.01 3.25
CA TYR A 60 -1.16 -12.41 2.83
C TYR A 60 0.14 -12.82 2.12
N VAL A 61 0.53 -12.07 1.08
CA VAL A 61 1.76 -12.33 0.32
C VAL A 61 2.99 -12.12 1.20
N GLY A 62 2.99 -11.08 2.03
CA GLY A 62 4.05 -10.82 2.99
C GLY A 62 4.26 -11.97 3.98
N LYS A 63 3.18 -12.63 4.43
CA LYS A 63 3.29 -13.80 5.31
C LYS A 63 3.98 -14.97 4.60
N VAL A 64 3.61 -15.23 3.34
CA VAL A 64 4.26 -16.26 2.50
C VAL A 64 5.73 -15.92 2.24
N ALA A 65 6.04 -14.64 2.04
CA ALA A 65 7.39 -14.14 1.76
C ALA A 65 8.27 -13.93 3.01
N GLY A 66 7.77 -14.18 4.23
CA GLY A 66 8.52 -13.95 5.47
C GLY A 66 8.68 -12.47 5.86
N LEU A 67 7.84 -11.57 5.34
CA LEU A 67 7.84 -10.12 5.57
C LEU A 67 6.77 -9.66 6.58
N VAL A 68 6.17 -10.60 7.30
CA VAL A 68 5.15 -10.33 8.32
C VAL A 68 5.59 -11.02 9.62
N PRO A 69 5.77 -10.26 10.72
CA PRO A 69 6.14 -10.81 12.02
C PRO A 69 5.23 -11.95 12.51
N GLY A 70 5.80 -12.84 13.32
CA GLY A 70 5.05 -13.91 13.99
C GLY A 70 4.43 -13.48 15.32
N ASP A 71 5.09 -12.59 16.06
CA ASP A 71 4.58 -12.01 17.30
C ASP A 71 3.39 -11.09 17.05
N LEU A 72 2.35 -11.22 17.88
CA LEU A 72 1.08 -10.53 17.72
C LEU A 72 1.23 -9.02 17.85
N PHE A 73 2.01 -8.54 18.81
CA PHE A 73 2.14 -7.10 19.05
C PHE A 73 2.95 -6.43 17.94
N THR A 74 4.05 -7.03 17.52
CA THR A 74 4.87 -6.56 16.40
C THR A 74 4.08 -6.59 15.09
N PHE A 75 3.27 -7.64 14.87
CA PHE A 75 2.32 -7.70 13.76
C PHE A 75 1.32 -6.52 13.81
N ALA A 76 0.73 -6.25 14.97
CA ALA A 76 -0.20 -5.13 15.14
C ALA A 76 0.47 -3.77 14.88
N LYS A 77 1.75 -3.61 15.24
CA LYS A 77 2.53 -2.39 14.91
C LYS A 77 2.77 -2.23 13.41
N VAL A 78 2.98 -3.33 12.68
CA VAL A 78 3.03 -3.30 11.21
C VAL A 78 1.68 -2.89 10.63
N ASP A 79 0.58 -3.45 11.13
CA ASP A 79 -0.77 -3.13 10.68
C ASP A 79 -1.18 -1.67 10.99
N GLU A 80 -0.80 -1.16 12.16
CA GLU A 80 -0.95 0.25 12.53
C GLU A 80 -0.21 1.15 11.54
N TYR A 81 1.03 0.82 11.20
CA TYR A 81 1.83 1.58 10.23
C TYR A 81 1.17 1.60 8.84
N LEU A 82 0.68 0.45 8.37
CA LEU A 82 -0.06 0.34 7.11
C LEU A 82 -1.35 1.17 7.12
N SER A 83 -2.03 1.23 8.27
CA SER A 83 -3.28 1.97 8.44
C SER A 83 -3.05 3.49 8.38
N VAL A 84 -2.01 4.00 9.03
CA VAL A 84 -1.65 5.43 8.94
C VAL A 84 -1.29 5.83 7.50
N ILE A 85 -0.61 4.95 6.75
CA ILE A 85 -0.37 5.19 5.32
C ILE A 85 -1.68 5.21 4.53
N GLU A 86 -2.65 4.36 4.85
CA GLU A 86 -3.97 4.42 4.20
C GLU A 86 -4.75 5.70 4.54
N ASP A 87 -4.63 6.22 5.75
CA ASP A 87 -5.21 7.52 6.12
C ASP A 87 -4.60 8.65 5.28
N TYR A 88 -3.27 8.66 5.11
CA TYR A 88 -2.58 9.59 4.21
C TYR A 88 -3.12 9.49 2.78
N MET A 89 -3.19 8.27 2.22
CA MET A 89 -3.66 8.05 0.86
C MET A 89 -5.15 8.44 0.72
N GLY A 90 -5.95 8.17 1.75
CA GLY A 90 -7.36 8.55 1.84
C GLY A 90 -7.54 10.06 1.82
N ALA A 91 -6.74 10.80 2.58
CA ALA A 91 -6.75 12.27 2.57
C ALA A 91 -6.41 12.83 1.19
N LEU A 92 -5.34 12.33 0.56
CA LEU A 92 -4.93 12.74 -0.78
C LEU A 92 -6.01 12.42 -1.83
N PHE A 93 -6.48 11.16 -1.92
CA PHE A 93 -7.47 10.78 -2.93
C PHE A 93 -8.84 11.42 -2.68
N GLY A 94 -9.22 11.62 -1.42
CA GLY A 94 -10.44 12.34 -1.05
C GLY A 94 -10.42 13.78 -1.54
N LEU A 95 -9.25 14.43 -1.46
CA LEU A 95 -9.02 15.76 -2.01
C LEU A 95 -9.07 15.72 -3.55
N LEU A 96 -8.31 14.85 -4.20
CA LEU A 96 -8.26 14.74 -5.66
C LEU A 96 -9.59 14.40 -6.33
N LYS A 97 -10.47 13.68 -5.63
CA LYS A 97 -11.81 13.36 -6.12
C LYS A 97 -12.70 14.61 -6.26
N LYS A 98 -12.42 15.64 -5.46
CA LYS A 98 -13.16 16.92 -5.44
C LYS A 98 -12.49 18.00 -6.30
N THR A 99 -11.30 17.73 -6.84
CA THR A 99 -10.50 18.68 -7.61
C THR A 99 -10.72 18.47 -9.11
N ALA A 100 -10.89 19.58 -9.85
CA ALA A 100 -10.96 19.57 -11.31
C ALA A 100 -9.66 19.00 -11.91
N PRO A 101 -9.71 18.24 -13.03
CA PRO A 101 -8.53 17.59 -13.61
C PRO A 101 -7.31 18.51 -13.79
N GLU A 102 -7.53 19.73 -14.26
CA GLU A 102 -6.53 20.77 -14.51
C GLU A 102 -5.84 21.30 -13.25
N ASP A 103 -6.50 21.21 -12.09
CA ASP A 103 -5.98 21.70 -10.81
C ASP A 103 -5.28 20.61 -9.98
N LYS A 104 -5.36 19.35 -10.39
CA LYS A 104 -4.87 18.21 -9.58
C LYS A 104 -3.40 18.34 -9.23
N GLU A 105 -2.54 18.72 -10.17
CA GLU A 105 -1.11 18.85 -9.93
C GLU A 105 -0.80 19.93 -8.88
N LYS A 106 -1.45 21.09 -8.97
CA LYS A 106 -1.32 22.17 -8.00
C LYS A 106 -1.77 21.74 -6.61
N VAL A 107 -2.89 21.02 -6.54
CA VAL A 107 -3.43 20.50 -5.27
C VAL A 107 -2.53 19.42 -4.67
N ILE A 108 -1.93 18.55 -5.48
CA ILE A 108 -0.90 17.59 -5.02
C ILE A 108 0.29 18.34 -4.44
N ALA A 109 0.82 19.35 -5.15
CA ALA A 109 1.97 20.12 -4.69
C ALA A 109 1.70 20.80 -3.33
N GLU A 110 0.52 21.38 -3.16
CA GLU A 110 0.14 22.00 -1.88
C GLU A 110 -0.06 20.95 -0.76
N PHE A 111 -0.67 19.80 -1.08
CA PHE A 111 -0.83 18.70 -0.14
C PHE A 111 0.53 18.15 0.33
N VAL A 112 1.50 18.01 -0.59
CA VAL A 112 2.88 17.62 -0.29
C VAL A 112 3.56 18.63 0.62
N LYS A 113 3.30 19.93 0.43
CA LYS A 113 3.89 20.98 1.25
C LYS A 113 3.27 21.09 2.65
N THR A 114 1.96 20.86 2.78
CA THR A 114 1.22 21.23 4.01
C THR A 114 0.73 20.04 4.83
N THR A 115 0.24 18.99 4.19
CA THR A 115 -0.38 17.85 4.88
C THR A 115 0.58 16.68 4.98
N SER A 116 1.41 16.45 3.95
CA SER A 116 2.35 15.34 3.97
C SER A 116 3.36 15.36 5.11
N PRO A 117 3.95 16.52 5.51
CA PRO A 117 4.90 16.55 6.61
C PRO A 117 4.28 16.10 7.94
N HIS A 118 2.98 16.35 8.15
CA HIS A 118 2.28 15.89 9.34
C HIS A 118 2.26 14.36 9.40
N TYR A 119 1.78 13.69 8.35
CA TYR A 119 1.70 12.24 8.31
C TYR A 119 3.08 11.58 8.33
N LEU A 120 4.02 12.08 7.53
CA LEU A 120 5.38 11.54 7.49
C LEU A 120 6.10 11.74 8.83
N GLY A 121 5.88 12.86 9.52
CA GLY A 121 6.42 13.07 10.86
C GLY A 121 5.84 12.10 11.91
N MET A 122 4.57 11.73 11.81
CA MET A 122 4.00 10.67 12.66
C MET A 122 4.63 9.31 12.36
N LEU A 123 4.77 8.96 11.09
CA LEU A 123 5.37 7.70 10.64
C LEU A 123 6.85 7.59 11.05
N GLU A 124 7.61 8.68 10.94
CA GLU A 124 9.00 8.77 11.39
C GLU A 124 9.09 8.61 12.91
N LYS A 125 8.30 9.36 13.68
CA LYS A 125 8.26 9.24 15.14
C LYS A 125 7.93 7.81 15.58
N THR A 126 6.96 7.17 14.92
CA THR A 126 6.58 5.79 15.20
C THR A 126 7.71 4.82 14.87
N ALA A 127 8.39 4.98 13.73
CA ALA A 127 9.53 4.15 13.36
C ALA A 127 10.68 4.28 14.39
N VAL A 128 11.02 5.51 14.80
CA VAL A 128 12.02 5.75 15.85
C VAL A 128 11.63 5.09 17.18
N ALA A 129 10.36 5.18 17.57
CA ALA A 129 9.86 4.57 18.81
C ALA A 129 9.83 3.03 18.77
N ASN A 130 9.63 2.44 17.60
CA ASN A 130 9.69 0.99 17.41
C ASN A 130 11.13 0.46 17.51
N GLY A 131 12.13 1.33 17.29
CA GLY A 131 13.55 1.00 17.32
C GLY A 131 14.01 0.17 16.12
N GLY A 132 15.33 0.13 15.90
CA GLY A 132 15.93 -0.55 14.76
C GLY A 132 15.94 0.29 13.48
N PRO A 133 16.44 -0.27 12.36
CA PRO A 133 16.61 0.46 11.10
C PRO A 133 15.40 0.39 10.15
N TYR A 134 14.31 -0.28 10.54
CA TYR A 134 13.10 -0.47 9.73
C TYR A 134 11.89 0.26 10.33
N ALA A 135 10.79 0.35 9.59
CA ALA A 135 9.54 0.96 10.05
C ALA A 135 9.03 0.34 11.36
N VAL A 136 9.25 -0.97 11.54
CA VAL A 136 8.93 -1.70 12.77
C VAL A 136 10.08 -2.66 13.11
N GLY A 137 10.91 -2.28 14.08
CA GLY A 137 11.92 -3.17 14.66
C GLY A 137 13.14 -3.40 13.76
N ASN A 138 13.68 -4.63 13.80
CA ASN A 138 15.01 -4.96 13.26
C ASN A 138 15.00 -5.73 11.93
N SER A 139 13.84 -5.86 11.28
CA SER A 139 13.70 -6.62 10.03
C SER A 139 12.82 -5.89 9.03
N LEU A 140 13.09 -6.11 7.75
CA LEU A 140 12.23 -5.64 6.66
C LEU A 140 10.83 -6.28 6.76
N THR A 141 9.79 -5.45 6.69
CA THR A 141 8.39 -5.89 6.72
C THR A 141 7.58 -5.27 5.60
N VAL A 142 6.33 -5.71 5.44
CA VAL A 142 5.39 -5.09 4.50
C VAL A 142 5.11 -3.60 4.76
N ALA A 143 5.33 -3.09 5.97
CA ALA A 143 5.22 -1.66 6.26
C ALA A 143 6.30 -0.86 5.50
N ASP A 144 7.53 -1.38 5.46
CA ASP A 144 8.64 -0.76 4.73
C ASP A 144 8.37 -0.71 3.22
N LEU A 145 7.81 -1.79 2.66
CA LEU A 145 7.44 -1.85 1.24
C LEU A 145 6.37 -0.80 0.91
N LYS A 146 5.37 -0.66 1.78
CA LYS A 146 4.30 0.32 1.61
C LYS A 146 4.83 1.76 1.73
N LEU A 147 5.70 2.00 2.71
CA LEU A 147 6.37 3.29 2.91
C LEU A 147 7.28 3.63 1.72
N TYR A 148 8.08 2.68 1.26
CA TYR A 148 8.98 2.85 0.12
C TYR A 148 8.21 3.27 -1.14
N VAL A 149 7.09 2.62 -1.44
CA VAL A 149 6.24 3.00 -2.58
C VAL A 149 5.62 4.38 -2.35
N LEU A 150 5.19 4.71 -1.14
CA LEU A 150 4.61 6.01 -0.83
C LEU A 150 5.58 7.17 -1.14
N ILE A 151 6.83 7.04 -0.70
CA ILE A 151 7.82 8.13 -0.78
C ILE A 151 8.53 8.22 -2.15
N ASN A 152 8.49 7.16 -2.95
CA ASN A 152 9.12 7.09 -4.28
C ASN A 152 8.10 7.09 -5.44
N ALA A 153 6.83 7.42 -5.17
CA ALA A 153 5.74 7.40 -6.16
C ALA A 153 5.68 8.62 -7.09
#